data_AF-A0A8X7NWR7-F1
#
_entry.id   AF-A0A8X7NWR7-F1
#
_cell.length_a   1.000
_cell.length_b   1.000
_cell.length_c   1.000
_cell.angle_alpha   90.00
_cell.angle_beta   90.00
_cell.angle_gamma   90.00
#
_symmetry.space_group_name_H-M   'P 1'
#
loop_
_entity.id
_entity.type
_entity.pdbx_description
1 polymer ?
#
loop_
_entity_poly.entity_id
_entity_poly.type
_entity_poly.pdbx_seq_one_letter_code
_entity_poly.pdbx_strand_id
1 'polypeptide(L)'
;MNKLGFCIEGSVHKANNKCHGFISVTSFGAVGDGKTDDTKAFLNAWKAVCKGASRGKTQLLLPLGKTFMLKPLTFEGPCKSSSIAFLIRGNLVAPGYSWHAGNYLAWISFDSINGLVITGCGTVNGRGSVW
;
A
#
# COMPACT_ATOMS: atom_id res chain seq x y z
N MET A 1 -25.17 -22.27 -6.43
CA MET A 1 -24.20 -21.42 -7.15
C MET A 1 -23.82 -20.30 -6.19
N ASN A 2 -22.72 -20.50 -5.46
CA ASN A 2 -22.44 -19.75 -4.23
C ASN A 2 -21.49 -18.59 -4.56
N LYS A 3 -22.00 -17.36 -4.41
CA LYS A 3 -21.15 -16.17 -4.30
C LYS A 3 -20.47 -16.22 -2.93
N LEU A 4 -19.17 -16.44 -2.91
CA LEU A 4 -18.33 -16.23 -1.73
C LEU A 4 -18.22 -14.73 -1.46
N GLY A 5 -19.11 -14.23 -0.61
CA GLY A 5 -18.93 -12.97 0.10
C GLY A 5 -17.83 -13.13 1.15
N PHE A 6 -16.98 -12.12 1.29
CA PHE A 6 -15.96 -12.08 2.33
C PHE A 6 -16.59 -12.16 3.72
N CYS A 7 -16.10 -13.09 4.54
CA CYS A 7 -16.56 -13.33 5.89
C CYS A 7 -16.43 -12.08 6.76
N ILE A 8 -17.57 -11.62 7.29
CA ILE A 8 -17.65 -10.96 8.59
C ILE A 8 -18.75 -11.67 9.38
N GLU A 9 -18.36 -12.65 10.19
CA GLU A 9 -19.12 -13.21 11.32
C GLU A 9 -18.17 -14.19 12.03
N GLY A 10 -17.94 -14.18 13.33
CA GLY A 10 -18.44 -13.34 14.40
C GLY A 10 -17.64 -13.63 15.68
N SER A 11 -17.61 -12.65 16.58
CA SER A 11 -17.46 -12.85 18.03
C SER A 11 -17.96 -11.57 18.68
N VAL A 12 -19.15 -11.67 19.30
CA VAL A 12 -19.68 -10.66 20.22
C VAL A 12 -18.79 -10.70 21.46
N HIS A 13 -17.70 -9.94 21.42
CA HIS A 13 -17.02 -9.46 22.61
C HIS A 13 -17.15 -7.95 22.62
N LYS A 14 -17.47 -7.39 23.78
CA LYS A 14 -17.52 -5.95 24.06
C LYS A 14 -16.13 -5.34 23.80
N ALA A 15 -15.80 -5.08 22.55
CA ALA A 15 -14.55 -4.49 22.14
C ALA A 15 -14.71 -2.97 22.23
N ASN A 16 -13.81 -2.31 22.94
CA ASN A 16 -13.64 -0.87 22.83
C ASN A 16 -13.58 -0.49 21.33
N ASN A 17 -14.63 0.18 20.84
CA ASN A 17 -14.81 0.50 19.43
C ASN A 17 -13.60 1.24 18.86
N LYS A 18 -12.70 0.48 18.24
CA LYS A 18 -11.71 1.00 17.30
C LYS A 18 -11.76 0.12 16.06
N CYS A 19 -12.55 0.56 15.08
CA CYS A 19 -12.38 0.08 13.72
C CYS A 19 -10.97 0.49 13.28
N HIS A 20 -10.06 -0.48 13.17
CA HIS A 20 -8.77 -0.28 12.53
C HIS A 20 -9.02 -0.01 11.05
N GLY A 21 -9.18 1.27 10.70
CA GLY A 21 -9.43 1.70 9.33
C GLY A 21 -8.23 1.38 8.44
N PHE A 22 -8.49 0.66 7.34
CA PHE A 22 -7.54 0.55 6.25
C PHE A 22 -7.85 1.62 5.21
N ILE A 23 -6.80 2.16 4.59
CA ILE A 23 -6.87 3.12 3.50
C ILE A 23 -6.47 2.36 2.25
N SER A 24 -7.44 2.11 1.37
CA SER A 24 -7.15 1.42 0.11
C SER A 24 -6.62 2.40 -0.94
N VAL A 25 -5.59 2.00 -1.68
CA VAL A 25 -5.04 2.79 -2.79
C VAL A 25 -6.08 3.07 -3.89
N THR A 26 -7.08 2.20 -4.06
CA THR A 26 -8.15 2.41 -5.06
C THR A 26 -9.09 3.55 -4.69
N SER A 27 -9.21 3.89 -3.41
CA SER A 27 -9.96 5.07 -2.95
C SER A 27 -9.31 6.39 -3.35
N PHE A 28 -8.07 6.34 -3.87
CA PHE A 28 -7.30 7.51 -4.35
C PHE A 28 -7.05 7.45 -5.86
N GLY A 29 -7.81 6.60 -6.58
CA GLY A 29 -7.77 6.52 -8.04
C GLY A 29 -6.81 5.49 -8.62
N ALA A 30 -6.21 4.61 -7.81
CA ALA A 30 -5.37 3.54 -8.33
C ALA A 30 -6.21 2.54 -9.15
N VAL A 31 -5.80 2.29 -10.39
CA VAL A 31 -6.50 1.45 -11.36
C VAL A 31 -6.20 -0.03 -11.07
N GLY A 32 -4.92 -0.39 -10.97
CA GLY A 32 -4.51 -1.75 -10.64
C GLY A 32 -4.61 -2.76 -11.80
N ASP A 33 -4.34 -2.31 -13.04
CA ASP A 33 -4.33 -3.13 -14.27
C ASP A 33 -2.92 -3.59 -14.71
N GLY A 34 -1.88 -3.21 -13.96
CA GLY A 34 -0.47 -3.52 -14.22
C GLY A 34 0.17 -2.69 -15.34
N LYS A 35 -0.54 -1.68 -15.86
CA LYS A 35 -0.13 -0.86 -17.00
C LYS A 35 -0.22 0.64 -16.70
N THR A 36 -1.31 1.07 -16.07
CA THR A 36 -1.53 2.46 -15.68
C THR A 36 -0.56 2.85 -14.57
N ASP A 37 0.00 4.06 -14.68
CA ASP A 37 0.89 4.62 -13.66
C ASP A 37 0.07 5.01 -12.42
N ASP A 38 0.13 4.15 -11.40
CA ASP A 38 -0.62 4.31 -10.15
C ASP A 38 0.15 5.12 -9.09
N THR A 39 1.36 5.63 -9.42
CA THR A 39 2.28 6.31 -8.47
C THR A 39 1.62 7.45 -7.71
N LYS A 40 0.87 8.31 -8.41
CA LYS A 40 0.19 9.47 -7.80
C LYS A 40 -0.90 9.04 -6.81
N ALA A 41 -1.66 7.99 -7.14
CA ALA A 41 -2.69 7.46 -6.27
C ALA A 41 -2.09 6.87 -4.98
N PHE A 42 -0.96 6.17 -5.10
CA PHE A 42 -0.22 5.63 -3.95
C PHE A 42 0.33 6.73 -3.04
N LEU A 43 0.92 7.79 -3.60
CA LEU A 43 1.41 8.92 -2.81
C LEU A 43 0.27 9.65 -2.08
N ASN A 44 -0.89 9.81 -2.72
CA ASN A 44 -2.06 10.41 -2.08
C ASN A 44 -2.62 9.54 -0.95
N ALA A 45 -2.74 8.23 -1.18
CA ALA A 45 -3.19 7.28 -0.17
C ALA A 45 -2.21 7.23 1.02
N TRP A 46 -0.89 7.26 0.75
CA TRP A 46 0.14 7.33 1.78
C TRP A 46 0.05 8.60 2.62
N LYS A 47 -0.17 9.77 1.99
CA LYS A 47 -0.40 11.03 2.73
C LYS A 47 -1.58 10.91 3.69
N ALA A 48 -2.66 10.23 3.29
CA ALA A 48 -3.80 9.98 4.17
C ALA A 48 -3.45 9.04 5.33
N VAL A 49 -2.71 7.96 5.06
CA VAL A 49 -2.17 7.05 6.10
C VAL A 49 -1.30 7.80 7.10
N CYS A 50 -0.38 8.61 6.60
CA CYS A 50 0.61 9.32 7.40
C CYS A 50 -0.02 10.41 8.29
N LYS A 51 -1.10 11.04 7.81
CA LYS A 51 -1.92 12.01 8.55
C LYS A 51 -2.97 11.38 9.47
N GLY A 52 -3.12 10.05 9.43
CA GLY A 52 -4.08 9.30 10.24
C GLY A 52 -3.91 9.50 11.74
N ALA A 53 -4.85 8.96 12.53
CA ALA A 53 -4.86 9.14 13.98
C ALA A 53 -3.55 8.65 14.63
N SER A 54 -3.05 9.39 15.61
CA SER A 54 -1.82 9.03 16.34
C SER A 54 -1.96 7.77 17.20
N ARG A 55 -3.19 7.41 17.59
CA ARG A 55 -3.47 6.22 18.39
C ARG A 55 -4.05 5.10 17.52
N GLY A 56 -3.29 4.01 17.37
CA GLY A 56 -3.74 2.78 16.71
C GLY A 56 -3.03 2.51 15.38
N LYS A 57 -3.17 1.28 14.90
CA LYS A 57 -2.55 0.81 13.66
C LYS A 57 -3.27 1.40 12.45
N THR A 58 -2.57 2.17 11.61
CA THR A 58 -3.07 2.65 10.32
C THR A 58 -2.53 1.75 9.21
N GLN A 59 -3.35 1.40 8.22
CA GLN A 59 -2.96 0.42 7.20
C GLN A 59 -3.18 0.99 5.80
N LEU A 60 -2.14 0.97 4.96
CA LEU A 60 -2.30 1.13 3.51
C LEU A 60 -2.61 -0.25 2.92
N LEU A 61 -3.72 -0.39 2.20
CA LEU A 61 -4.14 -1.65 1.61
C LEU A 61 -4.03 -1.62 0.09
N LEU A 62 -3.31 -2.60 -0.47
CA LEU A 62 -3.34 -2.96 -1.88
C LEU A 62 -4.29 -4.15 -2.05
N PRO A 63 -5.48 -3.97 -2.64
CA PRO A 63 -6.48 -5.02 -2.75
C PRO A 63 -6.01 -6.25 -3.54
N LEU A 64 -6.49 -7.43 -3.12
CA LEU A 64 -6.31 -8.69 -3.85
C LEU A 64 -6.90 -8.59 -5.26
N GLY A 65 -6.27 -9.27 -6.23
CA GLY A 65 -6.75 -9.33 -7.62
C GLY A 65 -6.40 -8.11 -8.47
N LYS A 66 -5.64 -7.15 -7.93
CA LYS A 66 -5.13 -5.98 -8.66
C LYS A 66 -3.62 -6.00 -8.75
N THR A 67 -3.08 -5.46 -9.84
CA THR A 67 -1.65 -5.28 -10.06
C THR A 67 -1.37 -3.81 -10.31
N PHE A 68 -0.58 -3.16 -9.46
CA PHE A 68 -0.32 -1.73 -9.56
C PHE A 68 1.06 -1.49 -10.16
N MET A 69 1.13 -0.76 -11.27
CA MET A 69 2.40 -0.35 -11.85
C MET A 69 2.82 0.97 -11.22
N LEU A 70 4.01 1.00 -10.61
CA LEU A 70 4.55 2.18 -9.96
C LEU A 70 5.86 2.58 -10.64
N LYS A 71 6.00 3.86 -10.96
CA LYS A 71 7.30 4.49 -11.22
C LYS A 71 8.09 4.61 -9.91
N PRO A 72 9.39 4.95 -9.97
CA PRO A 72 10.17 5.19 -8.77
C PRO A 72 9.52 6.21 -7.84
N LEU A 73 9.41 5.87 -6.56
CA LEU A 73 8.77 6.74 -5.56
C LEU A 73 9.33 6.54 -4.15
N THR A 74 9.18 7.58 -3.34
CA THR A 74 9.47 7.56 -1.91
C THR A 74 8.18 7.79 -1.12
N PHE A 75 7.90 6.90 -0.18
CA PHE A 75 6.92 7.11 0.86
C PHE A 75 7.58 7.82 2.03
N GLU A 76 7.21 9.06 2.26
CA GLU A 76 7.85 9.94 3.24
C GLU A 76 7.08 9.97 4.57
N GLY A 77 7.81 9.93 5.67
CA GLY A 77 7.38 10.36 6.99
C GLY A 77 7.83 11.80 7.31
N PRO A 78 7.81 12.21 8.60
CA PRO A 78 7.31 11.45 9.74
C PRO A 78 5.78 11.33 9.70
N CYS A 79 5.27 10.19 10.16
CA CYS A 79 3.84 9.96 10.29
C CYS A 79 3.36 10.09 11.72
N LYS A 80 2.09 10.48 11.90
CA LYS A 80 1.50 10.70 13.23
C LYS A 80 1.35 9.42 14.03
N SER A 81 1.10 8.29 13.36
CA SER A 81 1.00 6.99 13.99
C SER A 81 2.40 6.36 14.10
N SER A 82 2.66 5.73 15.24
CA SER A 82 3.87 4.91 15.49
C SER A 82 3.71 3.47 15.02
N SER A 83 2.58 3.09 14.42
CA SER A 83 2.33 1.75 13.90
C SER A 83 1.61 1.83 12.56
N ILE A 84 2.36 1.62 11.48
CA ILE A 84 1.85 1.67 10.10
C ILE A 84 2.08 0.32 9.43
N ALA A 85 1.04 -0.23 8.83
CA ALA A 85 1.20 -1.40 7.95
C ALA A 85 1.02 -1.03 6.49
N PHE A 86 1.95 -1.45 5.66
CA PHE A 86 1.83 -1.49 4.20
C PHE A 86 1.41 -2.91 3.81
N LEU A 87 0.10 -3.12 3.64
CA LEU A 87 -0.52 -4.43 3.46
C LEU A 87 -0.70 -4.75 1.97
N ILE A 88 0.15 -5.62 1.45
CA ILE A 88 0.19 -6.05 0.06
C ILE A 88 -0.66 -7.33 -0.10
N ARG A 89 -1.92 -7.19 -0.52
CA ARG A 89 -2.74 -8.35 -0.95
C ARG A 89 -2.81 -8.51 -2.47
N GLY A 90 -2.66 -7.42 -3.21
CA GLY A 90 -2.49 -7.41 -4.66
C GLY A 90 -1.04 -7.56 -5.09
N ASN A 91 -0.68 -7.01 -6.24
CA ASN A 91 0.67 -7.08 -6.78
C ASN A 91 1.23 -5.69 -7.05
N LEU A 92 2.54 -5.55 -6.91
CA LEU A 92 3.31 -4.39 -7.38
C LEU A 92 4.18 -4.82 -8.55
N VAL A 93 4.27 -3.98 -9.58
CA VAL A 93 5.15 -4.20 -10.72
C VAL A 93 5.89 -2.92 -11.10
N ALA A 94 7.19 -3.02 -11.34
CA ALA A 94 8.00 -1.90 -11.82
C ALA A 94 7.62 -1.53 -13.26
N PRO A 95 8.02 -0.35 -13.75
CA PRO A 95 7.83 0.00 -15.16
C PRO A 95 8.56 -1.00 -16.06
N GLY A 96 8.09 -1.15 -17.30
CA GLY A 96 8.72 -2.04 -18.29
C GLY A 96 9.98 -1.45 -18.94
N TYR A 97 10.60 -0.46 -18.31
CA TYR A 97 11.74 0.30 -18.81
C TYR A 97 12.64 0.69 -17.63
N SER A 98 13.94 0.87 -17.87
CA SER A 98 14.89 1.36 -16.86
C SER A 98 14.78 2.87 -16.68
N TRP A 99 15.16 3.35 -15.49
CA TRP A 99 15.27 4.78 -15.21
C TRP A 99 16.70 5.13 -14.84
N HIS A 100 17.06 6.40 -15.02
CA HIS A 100 18.37 6.88 -14.61
C HIS A 100 18.49 6.86 -13.08
N ALA A 101 19.40 6.02 -12.58
CA ALA A 101 19.69 5.87 -11.16
C ALA A 101 20.11 7.17 -10.46
N GLY A 102 20.59 8.17 -11.23
CA GLY A 102 20.94 9.50 -10.71
C GLY A 102 19.78 10.27 -10.07
N ASN A 103 18.52 9.92 -10.41
CA ASN A 103 17.33 10.55 -9.83
C ASN A 103 16.65 9.70 -8.75
N TYR A 104 16.89 8.38 -8.73
CA TYR A 104 16.27 7.44 -7.79
C TYR A 104 17.19 6.26 -7.52
N LEU A 105 17.66 6.12 -6.26
CA LEU A 105 18.53 5.02 -5.82
C LEU A 105 17.81 3.67 -5.69
N ALA A 106 16.48 3.68 -5.62
CA ALA A 106 15.64 2.49 -5.50
C ALA A 106 14.31 2.70 -6.22
N TRP A 107 13.61 1.60 -6.48
CA TRP A 107 12.27 1.62 -7.05
C TRP A 107 11.22 2.13 -6.05
N ILE A 108 11.20 1.55 -4.85
CA ILE A 108 10.27 1.93 -3.79
C ILE A 108 11.10 2.18 -2.54
N SER A 109 11.07 3.43 -2.07
CA SER A 109 11.76 3.84 -0.85
C SER A 109 10.76 4.20 0.24
N PHE A 110 11.17 3.97 1.48
CA PHE A 110 10.45 4.39 2.68
C PHE A 110 11.43 5.22 3.50
N ASP A 111 11.12 6.49 3.72
CA ASP A 111 12.03 7.41 4.39
C ASP A 111 11.40 8.03 5.65
N SER A 112 12.17 8.08 6.74
CA SER A 112 11.78 8.76 7.98
C SER A 112 10.46 8.26 8.60
N ILE A 113 10.17 6.95 8.52
CA ILE A 113 8.95 6.33 9.05
C ILE A 113 9.26 5.48 10.28
N ASN A 114 8.54 5.72 11.37
CA ASN A 114 8.61 4.90 12.58
C ASN A 114 7.55 3.78 12.57
N GLY A 115 7.96 2.56 12.95
CA GLY A 115 7.05 1.42 13.12
C GLY A 115 6.36 0.94 11.84
N LEU A 116 7.03 1.08 10.68
CA LEU A 116 6.56 0.52 9.41
C LEU A 116 6.66 -1.00 9.41
N VAL A 117 5.57 -1.66 9.03
CA VAL A 117 5.53 -3.10 8.76
C VAL A 117 5.03 -3.31 7.34
N ILE A 118 5.84 -3.94 6.49
CA ILE A 118 5.41 -4.40 5.16
C ILE A 118 5.00 -5.86 5.29
N THR A 119 3.78 -6.19 4.90
CA THR A 119 3.22 -7.54 5.12
C THR A 119 2.15 -7.88 4.07
N GLY A 120 1.68 -9.11 4.07
CA GLY A 120 0.64 -9.61 3.16
C GLY A 120 1.11 -10.79 2.31
N CYS A 121 0.20 -11.29 1.48
CA CYS A 121 0.41 -12.47 0.63
C CYS A 121 0.52 -12.13 -0.86
N GLY A 122 0.59 -10.84 -1.19
CA GLY A 122 0.77 -10.35 -2.54
C GLY A 122 2.21 -10.43 -3.05
N THR A 123 2.47 -9.85 -4.22
CA THR A 123 3.79 -9.90 -4.85
C THR A 123 4.41 -8.53 -5.11
N VAL A 124 5.73 -8.50 -5.19
CA VAL A 124 6.53 -7.34 -5.60
C VAL A 124 7.46 -7.76 -6.72
N ASN A 125 7.25 -7.24 -7.93
CA ASN A 125 8.02 -7.59 -9.11
C ASN A 125 8.79 -6.36 -9.63
N GLY A 126 10.10 -6.32 -9.35
CA GLY A 126 10.98 -5.22 -9.77
C GLY A 126 11.37 -5.19 -11.25
N ARG A 127 10.93 -6.17 -12.05
CA ARG A 127 11.33 -6.35 -13.47
C ARG A 127 12.85 -6.22 -13.71
N GLY A 128 13.64 -6.89 -12.87
CA GLY A 128 15.11 -6.79 -12.83
C GLY A 128 15.83 -7.05 -14.15
N SER A 129 15.22 -7.76 -15.10
CA SER A 129 15.82 -8.05 -16.41
C SER A 129 15.96 -6.84 -17.34
N VAL A 130 15.32 -5.72 -17.03
CA VAL A 130 15.29 -4.50 -17.87
C VAL A 130 16.34 -3.47 -17.40
N TRP A 131 17.08 -3.78 -16.33
CA TRP A 131 17.98 -2.85 -15.64
C TRP A 131 19.44 -3.03 -16.03
#